data_AF-A0A5E4KD19-F1
#
_entry.id   AF-A0A5E4KD19-F1
#
_cell.length_a   1.000
_cell.length_b   1.000
_cell.length_c   1.000
_cell.angle_alpha   90.00
_cell.angle_beta   90.00
_cell.angle_gamma   90.00
#
_symmetry.space_group_name_H-M   'P 1'
#
loop_
_entity.id
_entity.type
_entity.pdbx_description
1 polymer ?
#
loop_
_entity_poly.entity_id
_entity_poly.type
_entity_poly.pdbx_seq_one_letter_code
_entity_poly.pdbx_strand_id
1 'polypeptide(L)'
;MPMILGIDIGGANTKIASSDGKLVELHYLPLWKNSKLPEALLDISVRLVPEKVGVVITGELADCFPDKDAGLSYIMDAVNNAFDDALFLDSSGVFTTEKKRSIAAVNWMASSLIAERDFGDCIFVDTGSTTTDIIPIKKGKPLAAVTDFERLRKSELVYSGALRTNIAALLDTVDVRGASSRISSELFAITADAYLILGLISENDYTCDTPDGAGKTVLDAKRRLARVVCADLMETRDEEIVSMARQAMDKQVSDIADAINDVARRHELKKVVACGLGEFIVKMAADAIGLEIILISERYGWELSKVFPAYAVARLLEEMRG
;
A
#
# COMPACT_ATOMS: atom_id res chain seq x y z
N MET A 1 5.78 -4.28 29.41
CA MET A 1 7.00 -3.77 28.76
C MET A 1 6.67 -2.38 28.25
N PRO A 2 7.62 -1.45 28.30
CA PRO A 2 7.41 -0.12 27.74
C PRO A 2 7.17 -0.20 26.22
N MET A 3 6.29 0.65 25.70
CA MET A 3 5.77 0.56 24.33
C MET A 3 6.79 1.07 23.32
N ILE A 4 7.10 0.25 22.30
CA ILE A 4 7.85 0.67 21.12
C ILE A 4 6.86 0.79 19.98
N LEU A 5 6.82 1.99 19.39
CA LEU A 5 5.87 2.34 18.34
C LEU A 5 6.60 2.39 17.00
N GLY A 6 5.97 1.85 15.97
CA GLY A 6 6.39 2.04 14.60
C GLY A 6 5.35 2.86 13.83
N ILE A 7 5.82 3.75 12.97
CA ILE A 7 4.98 4.64 12.17
C ILE A 7 5.43 4.56 10.71
N ASP A 8 4.49 4.25 9.81
CA ASP A 8 4.68 4.36 8.36
C ASP A 8 3.87 5.54 7.84
N ILE A 9 4.58 6.60 7.40
CA ILE A 9 3.98 7.83 6.87
C ILE A 9 4.03 7.78 5.35
N GLY A 10 2.91 7.36 4.76
CA GLY A 10 2.69 7.40 3.32
C GLY A 10 2.05 8.69 2.85
N GLY A 11 1.88 8.83 1.53
CA GLY A 11 1.29 10.04 0.96
C GLY A 11 -0.19 10.24 1.33
N ALA A 12 -0.94 9.14 1.46
CA ALA A 12 -2.38 9.16 1.72
C ALA A 12 -2.75 8.71 3.13
N ASN A 13 -1.98 7.77 3.68
CA ASN A 13 -2.29 7.08 4.93
C ASN A 13 -1.06 7.12 5.84
N THR A 14 -1.31 7.26 7.13
CA THR A 14 -0.33 7.01 8.19
C THR A 14 -0.75 5.77 8.96
N LYS A 15 0.15 4.80 9.08
CA LYS A 15 -0.09 3.54 9.77
C LYS A 15 0.75 3.46 11.04
N ILE A 16 0.21 2.84 12.07
CA ILE A 16 0.84 2.76 13.39
C ILE A 16 0.72 1.32 13.88
N ALA A 17 1.79 0.79 14.46
CA ALA A 17 1.73 -0.48 15.17
C ALA A 17 2.72 -0.53 16.34
N SER A 18 2.39 -1.30 17.39
CA SER A 18 3.35 -1.61 18.46
C SER A 18 4.21 -2.82 18.12
N SER A 19 5.42 -2.90 18.69
CA SER A 19 6.33 -4.05 18.50
C SER A 19 5.77 -5.38 19.01
N ASP A 20 4.84 -5.35 19.97
CA ASP A 20 4.13 -6.53 20.48
C ASP A 20 2.85 -6.86 19.67
N GLY A 21 2.54 -6.08 18.64
CA GLY A 21 1.42 -6.29 17.72
C GLY A 21 0.02 -6.03 18.29
N LYS A 22 -0.09 -5.51 19.52
CA LYS A 22 -1.40 -5.29 20.18
C LYS A 22 -2.07 -3.98 19.79
N LEU A 23 -1.29 -2.99 19.38
CA LEU A 23 -1.79 -1.74 18.86
C LEU A 23 -1.64 -1.73 17.34
N VAL A 24 -2.72 -1.43 16.64
CA VAL A 24 -2.76 -1.23 15.19
C VAL A 24 -3.71 -0.07 14.92
N GLU A 25 -3.23 0.95 14.20
CA GLU A 25 -4.07 2.05 13.73
C GLU A 25 -3.76 2.40 12.27
N LEU A 26 -4.79 2.72 11.51
CA LEU A 26 -4.71 3.18 10.13
C LEU A 26 -5.45 4.52 10.03
N HIS A 27 -4.72 5.59 9.71
CA HIS A 27 -5.26 6.94 9.61
C HIS A 27 -5.20 7.43 8.17
N TYR A 28 -6.34 7.84 7.60
CA TYR A 28 -6.38 8.50 6.30
C TYR A 28 -6.01 9.99 6.47
N LEU A 29 -4.75 10.30 6.17
CA LEU A 29 -4.12 11.62 6.33
C LEU A 29 -3.43 12.03 5.02
N PRO A 30 -4.19 12.40 3.97
CA PRO A 30 -3.61 12.76 2.68
C PRO A 30 -2.80 14.05 2.77
N LEU A 31 -1.50 13.95 2.48
CA LEU A 31 -0.56 15.06 2.61
C LEU A 31 -0.90 16.23 1.68
N TRP A 32 -1.53 15.94 0.54
CA TRP A 32 -1.87 16.93 -0.48
C TRP A 32 -3.19 17.70 -0.20
N LYS A 33 -3.89 17.43 0.91
CA LYS A 33 -5.18 18.06 1.24
C LYS A 33 -5.16 18.81 2.57
N ASN A 34 -4.34 19.87 2.70
CA ASN A 34 -4.16 20.59 3.97
C ASN A 34 -3.90 19.63 5.13
N SER A 35 -2.78 18.89 5.00
CA SER A 35 -2.44 17.78 5.87
C SER A 35 -2.62 18.08 7.36
N LYS A 36 -3.37 17.22 8.05
CA LYS A 36 -3.51 17.21 9.51
C LYS A 36 -2.48 16.30 10.20
N LEU A 37 -1.41 15.94 9.48
CA LEU A 37 -0.38 15.04 9.99
C LEU A 37 0.23 15.54 11.31
N PRO A 38 0.65 16.83 11.46
CA PRO A 38 1.25 17.29 12.71
C PRO A 38 0.30 17.15 13.91
N GLU A 39 -0.97 17.54 13.75
CA GLU A 39 -1.97 17.46 14.83
C GLU A 39 -2.27 16.02 15.20
N ALA A 40 -2.38 15.13 14.20
CA ALA A 40 -2.61 13.72 14.44
C ALA A 40 -1.43 13.08 15.20
N LEU A 41 -0.19 13.35 14.79
CA LEU A 41 1.00 12.82 15.46
C LEU A 41 1.11 13.31 16.92
N LEU A 42 0.76 14.57 17.19
CA LEU A 42 0.68 15.11 18.56
C LEU A 42 -0.39 14.42 19.41
N ASP A 43 -1.59 14.18 18.86
CA ASP A 43 -2.63 13.41 19.56
C ASP A 43 -2.14 12.00 19.91
N ILE A 44 -1.52 11.32 18.93
CA ILE A 44 -0.98 9.98 19.08
C ILE A 44 0.11 9.96 20.18
N SER A 45 1.02 10.94 20.19
CA SER A 45 2.10 10.97 21.18
C SER A 45 1.59 11.16 22.60
N VAL A 46 0.60 12.04 22.80
CA VAL A 46 -0.05 12.26 24.10
C VAL A 46 -0.86 11.05 24.54
N ARG A 47 -1.57 10.39 23.61
CA ARG A 47 -2.46 9.26 23.91
C ARG A 47 -1.72 7.97 24.21
N LEU A 48 -0.62 7.70 23.48
CA LEU A 48 0.10 6.42 23.56
C LEU A 48 1.34 6.48 24.46
N VAL A 49 1.98 7.64 24.57
CA VAL A 49 3.21 7.88 25.36
C VAL A 49 4.26 6.77 25.12
N PRO A 50 4.70 6.56 23.86
CA PRO A 50 5.65 5.50 23.55
C PRO A 50 7.02 5.82 24.14
N GLU A 51 7.78 4.79 24.51
CA GLU A 51 9.15 4.95 24.99
C GLU A 51 10.13 5.18 23.84
N LYS A 52 9.86 4.58 22.67
CA LYS A 52 10.64 4.76 21.45
C LYS A 52 9.74 4.72 20.23
N VAL A 53 10.15 5.45 19.20
CA VAL A 53 9.43 5.55 17.94
C VAL A 53 10.37 5.25 16.77
N GLY A 54 10.00 4.27 15.96
CA GLY A 54 10.63 3.95 14.69
C GLY A 54 9.77 4.44 13.53
N VAL A 55 10.38 5.03 12.50
CA VAL A 55 9.63 5.67 11.41
C VAL A 55 10.17 5.25 10.05
N VAL A 56 9.25 4.96 9.13
CA VAL A 56 9.52 4.85 7.69
C VAL A 56 8.67 5.86 6.94
N ILE A 57 9.20 6.39 5.83
CA ILE A 57 8.56 7.45 5.05
C ILE A 57 8.41 7.00 3.58
N THR A 58 7.21 7.21 3.04
CA THR A 58 6.88 7.08 1.61
C THR A 58 6.04 8.21 1.03
N GLY A 59 5.62 9.16 1.87
CA GLY A 59 4.80 10.30 1.44
C GLY A 59 5.59 11.49 0.89
N GLU A 60 6.91 11.43 0.80
CA GLU A 60 7.74 12.60 0.53
C GLU A 60 7.61 13.18 -0.89
N LEU A 61 7.00 12.43 -1.81
CA LEU A 61 6.69 12.86 -3.18
C LEU A 61 5.21 13.23 -3.36
N ALA A 62 4.45 13.45 -2.28
CA ALA A 62 3.09 13.94 -2.41
C ALA A 62 3.04 15.28 -3.18
N ASP A 63 2.01 15.45 -4.01
CA ASP A 63 1.87 16.56 -4.98
C ASP A 63 1.95 17.98 -4.37
N CYS A 64 1.80 18.11 -3.05
CA CYS A 64 1.93 19.37 -2.34
C CYS A 64 3.39 19.84 -2.13
N PHE A 65 4.37 18.95 -2.32
CA PHE A 65 5.78 19.28 -2.12
C PHE A 65 6.46 19.64 -3.45
N PRO A 66 7.26 20.71 -3.50
CA PRO A 66 7.98 21.11 -4.71
C PRO A 66 9.06 20.09 -5.10
N ASP A 67 9.61 19.37 -4.12
CA ASP A 67 10.62 18.34 -4.31
C ASP A 67 10.64 17.36 -3.12
N LYS A 68 11.43 16.31 -3.30
CA LYS A 68 11.60 15.21 -2.34
C LYS A 68 12.19 15.66 -0.99
N ASP A 69 13.07 16.66 -1.00
CA ASP A 69 13.69 17.17 0.22
C ASP A 69 12.69 17.97 1.04
N ALA A 70 11.84 18.77 0.39
CA ALA A 70 10.78 19.52 1.05
C ALA A 70 9.77 18.58 1.74
N GLY A 71 9.33 17.53 1.05
CA GLY A 71 8.43 16.52 1.64
C GLY A 71 9.06 15.78 2.81
N LEU A 72 10.33 15.34 2.67
CA LEU A 72 11.06 14.70 3.75
C LEU A 72 11.22 15.63 4.96
N SER A 73 11.54 16.91 4.73
CA SER A 73 11.64 17.93 5.79
C SER A 73 10.35 18.03 6.57
N TYR A 74 9.24 18.24 5.86
CA TYR A 74 7.93 18.43 6.46
C TYR A 74 7.53 17.25 7.35
N ILE A 75 7.72 16.01 6.85
CA ILE A 75 7.36 14.81 7.59
C ILE A 75 8.27 14.61 8.81
N MET A 76 9.59 14.76 8.66
CA MET A 76 10.52 14.62 9.78
C MET A 76 10.27 15.67 10.86
N ASP A 77 10.02 16.92 10.48
CA ASP A 77 9.72 18.00 11.42
C ASP A 77 8.40 17.72 12.17
N ALA A 78 7.36 17.25 11.47
CA ALA A 78 6.08 16.88 12.10
C ALA A 78 6.25 15.76 13.13
N VAL A 79 7.07 14.75 12.83
CA VAL A 79 7.37 13.65 13.75
C VAL A 79 8.19 14.12 14.95
N ASN A 80 9.29 14.84 14.71
CA ASN A 80 10.19 15.30 15.77
C ASN A 80 9.54 16.34 16.70
N ASN A 81 8.52 17.07 16.22
CA ASN A 81 7.71 17.94 17.06
C ASN A 81 6.74 17.16 17.95
N ALA A 82 6.37 15.94 17.58
CA ALA A 82 5.39 15.12 18.31
C ALA A 82 6.06 14.11 19.25
N PHE A 83 7.23 13.58 18.89
CA PHE A 83 7.94 12.53 19.62
C PHE A 83 9.40 12.90 19.85
N ASP A 84 9.83 12.77 21.09
CA ASP A 84 11.25 12.93 21.45
C ASP A 84 12.06 11.74 20.90
N ASP A 85 13.25 12.03 20.36
CA ASP A 85 14.22 11.03 19.89
C ASP A 85 13.68 9.98 18.89
N ALA A 86 12.76 10.39 18.00
CA ALA A 86 12.27 9.52 16.93
C ALA A 86 13.41 9.07 16.00
N LEU A 87 13.41 7.78 15.65
CA LEU A 87 14.43 7.16 14.81
C LEU A 87 13.85 6.79 13.45
N PHE A 88 14.47 7.28 12.40
CA PHE A 88 14.07 7.03 11.02
C PHE A 88 14.92 5.93 10.42
N LEU A 89 14.29 4.92 9.83
CA LEU A 89 15.01 3.86 9.12
C LEU A 89 15.38 4.36 7.72
N ASP A 90 16.64 4.17 7.33
CA ASP A 90 17.10 4.51 5.99
C ASP A 90 17.20 3.31 5.04
N SER A 91 17.53 3.58 3.77
CA SER A 91 17.66 2.58 2.72
C SER A 91 18.83 1.60 2.89
N SER A 92 19.67 1.79 3.93
CA SER A 92 20.68 0.82 4.34
C SER A 92 20.22 -0.09 5.49
N GLY A 93 18.98 0.10 5.97
CA GLY A 93 18.45 -0.61 7.14
C GLY A 93 19.00 -0.08 8.46
N VAL A 94 19.52 1.15 8.48
CA VAL A 94 20.11 1.76 9.68
C VAL A 94 19.18 2.87 10.19
N PHE A 95 18.95 2.87 11.50
CA PHE A 95 18.21 3.93 12.16
C PHE A 95 19.07 5.18 12.35
N THR A 96 18.49 6.35 12.09
CA THR A 96 19.17 7.63 12.25
C THR A 96 18.20 8.72 12.68
N THR A 97 18.74 9.75 13.34
CA THR A 97 18.06 11.02 13.61
C THR A 97 18.44 12.10 12.60
N GLU A 98 19.44 11.84 11.75
CA GLU A 98 19.96 12.80 10.78
C GLU A 98 19.05 12.86 9.55
N LYS A 99 18.75 14.06 9.09
CA LYS A 99 18.01 14.27 7.84
C LYS A 99 18.85 13.86 6.63
N LYS A 100 18.57 12.66 6.10
CA LYS A 100 19.23 12.09 4.92
C LYS A 100 18.21 11.72 3.87
N ARG A 101 18.55 11.97 2.59
CA ARG A 101 17.74 11.50 1.45
C ARG A 101 17.54 9.98 1.42
N SER A 102 18.42 9.20 2.08
CA SER A 102 18.29 7.75 2.19
C SER A 102 17.09 7.29 3.03
N ILE A 103 16.46 8.17 3.82
CA ILE A 103 15.25 7.86 4.61
C ILE A 103 13.98 7.83 3.73
N ALA A 104 14.05 8.41 2.54
CA ALA A 104 12.91 8.53 1.65
C ALA A 104 12.68 7.25 0.83
N ALA A 105 11.41 6.88 0.59
CA ALA A 105 10.97 5.74 -0.22
C ALA A 105 11.47 4.36 0.27
N VAL A 106 11.40 4.13 1.59
CA VAL A 106 11.90 2.89 2.23
C VAL A 106 10.87 2.17 3.11
N ASN A 107 9.56 2.38 2.88
CA ASN A 107 8.50 1.61 3.58
C ASN A 107 8.74 0.10 3.49
N TRP A 108 9.28 -0.37 2.37
CA TRP A 108 9.53 -1.77 2.13
C TRP A 108 10.80 -2.28 2.81
N MET A 109 11.74 -1.43 3.23
CA MET A 109 13.01 -1.87 3.80
C MET A 109 12.79 -2.63 5.11
N ALA A 110 12.04 -2.03 6.04
CA ALA A 110 11.73 -2.67 7.32
C ALA A 110 11.02 -4.02 7.11
N SER A 111 9.97 -4.01 6.29
CA SER A 111 9.18 -5.20 5.98
C SER A 111 10.02 -6.29 5.33
N SER A 112 10.95 -5.93 4.44
CA SER A 112 11.80 -6.89 3.74
C SER A 112 12.81 -7.56 4.67
N LEU A 113 13.34 -6.83 5.65
CA LEU A 113 14.23 -7.40 6.67
C LEU A 113 13.50 -8.40 7.57
N ILE A 114 12.26 -8.08 7.97
CA ILE A 114 11.43 -9.02 8.73
C ILE A 114 11.03 -10.24 7.88
N ALA A 115 10.66 -10.02 6.62
CA ALA A 115 10.29 -11.10 5.70
C ALA A 115 11.46 -12.03 5.39
N GLU A 116 12.67 -11.48 5.20
CA GLU A 116 13.90 -12.27 5.04
C GLU A 116 14.12 -13.19 6.25
N ARG A 117 14.08 -12.61 7.47
CA ARG A 117 14.31 -13.35 8.70
C ARG A 117 13.31 -14.49 8.89
N ASP A 118 12.03 -14.22 8.62
CA ASP A 118 10.94 -15.12 8.97
C ASP A 118 10.62 -16.14 7.84
N PHE A 119 10.96 -15.85 6.59
CA PHE A 119 10.59 -16.68 5.42
C PHE A 119 11.74 -17.02 4.46
N GLY A 120 12.92 -16.41 4.63
CA GLY A 120 14.11 -16.61 3.81
C GLY A 120 14.00 -15.98 2.42
N ASP A 121 14.64 -16.62 1.43
CA ASP A 121 14.62 -16.19 0.03
C ASP A 121 13.17 -16.15 -0.53
N CYS A 122 12.69 -14.96 -0.83
CA CYS A 122 11.31 -14.72 -1.28
C CYS A 122 11.19 -13.39 -2.05
N ILE A 123 10.04 -13.17 -2.67
CA ILE A 123 9.61 -11.88 -3.19
C ILE A 123 8.61 -11.32 -2.19
N PHE A 124 8.97 -10.27 -1.49
CA PHE A 124 8.05 -9.57 -0.61
C PHE A 124 7.18 -8.61 -1.43
N VAL A 125 5.86 -8.71 -1.28
CA VAL A 125 4.90 -7.92 -2.06
C VAL A 125 3.93 -7.20 -1.12
N ASP A 126 3.95 -5.86 -1.13
CA ASP A 126 3.02 -5.04 -0.35
C ASP A 126 2.07 -4.31 -1.31
N THR A 127 0.79 -4.71 -1.31
CA THR A 127 -0.24 -3.98 -2.05
C THR A 127 -1.02 -3.08 -1.10
N GLY A 128 -0.67 -1.80 -1.12
CA GLY A 128 -1.36 -0.75 -0.40
C GLY A 128 -2.60 -0.24 -1.14
N SER A 129 -3.08 0.92 -0.71
CA SER A 129 -4.25 1.57 -1.35
C SER A 129 -3.96 2.06 -2.76
N THR A 130 -2.70 2.31 -3.11
CA THR A 130 -2.30 3.02 -4.35
C THR A 130 -1.30 2.25 -5.19
N THR A 131 -0.35 1.58 -4.55
CA THR A 131 0.80 0.95 -5.19
C THR A 131 0.93 -0.50 -4.73
N THR A 132 1.63 -1.28 -5.55
CA THR A 132 2.13 -2.61 -5.22
C THR A 132 3.65 -2.58 -5.30
N ASP A 133 4.30 -2.72 -4.16
CA ASP A 133 5.76 -2.84 -4.05
C ASP A 133 6.14 -4.32 -4.24
N ILE A 134 7.12 -4.64 -5.10
CA ILE A 134 7.56 -6.01 -5.39
C ILE A 134 9.06 -6.10 -5.16
N ILE A 135 9.47 -6.71 -4.05
CA ILE A 135 10.82 -6.63 -3.53
C ILE A 135 11.47 -8.01 -3.52
N PRO A 136 12.43 -8.28 -4.42
CA PRO A 136 13.19 -9.52 -4.36
C PRO A 136 14.11 -9.54 -3.14
N ILE A 137 14.07 -10.62 -2.38
CA ILE A 137 14.92 -10.88 -1.21
C ILE A 137 15.67 -12.19 -1.47
N LYS A 138 16.99 -12.14 -1.51
CA LYS A 138 17.83 -13.33 -1.77
C LYS A 138 19.14 -13.24 -0.99
N LYS A 139 19.54 -14.34 -0.35
CA LYS A 139 20.77 -14.45 0.46
C LYS A 139 20.87 -13.36 1.54
N GLY A 140 19.78 -13.15 2.26
CA GLY A 140 19.77 -12.23 3.40
C GLY A 140 19.65 -10.75 3.07
N LYS A 141 19.33 -10.39 1.82
CA LYS A 141 19.33 -8.99 1.37
C LYS A 141 18.16 -8.69 0.44
N PRO A 142 17.47 -7.55 0.65
CA PRO A 142 16.62 -6.95 -0.37
C PRO A 142 17.48 -6.53 -1.58
N LEU A 143 16.99 -6.80 -2.78
CA LEU A 143 17.68 -6.56 -4.05
C LEU A 143 16.95 -5.55 -4.96
N ALA A 144 15.88 -4.92 -4.47
CA ALA A 144 15.17 -3.88 -5.20
C ALA A 144 16.06 -2.65 -5.47
N ALA A 145 15.75 -1.92 -6.54
CA ALA A 145 16.36 -0.66 -6.85
C ALA A 145 16.03 0.41 -5.82
N VAL A 146 16.95 1.38 -5.68
CA VAL A 146 16.86 2.42 -4.65
C VAL A 146 15.83 3.50 -4.98
N THR A 147 15.58 3.79 -6.26
CA THR A 147 14.68 4.87 -6.69
C THR A 147 13.41 4.30 -7.30
N ASP A 148 12.27 4.94 -7.06
CA ASP A 148 10.99 4.52 -7.63
C ASP A 148 11.01 4.50 -9.16
N PHE A 149 11.76 5.41 -9.79
CA PHE A 149 11.97 5.40 -11.24
C PHE A 149 12.61 4.09 -11.73
N GLU A 150 13.67 3.64 -11.07
CA GLU A 150 14.32 2.38 -11.44
C GLU A 150 13.47 1.17 -11.05
N ARG A 151 12.72 1.25 -9.94
CA ARG A 151 11.79 0.20 -9.52
C ARG A 151 10.67 0.00 -10.54
N LEU A 152 10.09 1.09 -11.05
CA LEU A 152 9.10 1.06 -12.14
C LEU A 152 9.68 0.38 -13.40
N ARG A 153 10.93 0.70 -13.78
CA ARG A 153 11.60 0.09 -14.93
C ARG A 153 11.89 -1.41 -14.76
N LYS A 154 11.94 -1.90 -13.53
CA LYS A 154 12.30 -3.28 -13.18
C LYS A 154 11.12 -4.11 -12.68
N SER A 155 9.90 -3.59 -12.77
CA SER A 155 8.69 -4.26 -12.25
C SER A 155 8.73 -4.49 -10.72
N GLU A 156 9.52 -3.69 -10.00
CA GLU A 156 9.64 -3.72 -8.52
C GLU A 156 8.68 -2.72 -7.83
N LEU A 157 7.96 -1.95 -8.65
CA LEU A 157 6.90 -1.03 -8.26
C LEU A 157 5.84 -1.02 -9.38
N VAL A 158 4.59 -1.30 -9.03
CA VAL A 158 3.43 -1.16 -9.92
C VAL A 158 2.51 -0.12 -9.32
N TYR A 159 2.10 0.88 -10.10
CA TYR A 159 1.21 1.96 -9.65
C TYR A 159 -0.27 1.54 -9.66
N SER A 160 -0.54 0.40 -9.02
CA SER A 160 -1.84 -0.21 -8.93
C SER A 160 -2.03 -0.74 -7.51
N GLY A 161 -3.12 -0.33 -6.85
CA GLY A 161 -3.41 -0.66 -5.47
C GLY A 161 -4.87 -1.01 -5.24
N ALA A 162 -5.18 -1.39 -4.01
CA ALA A 162 -6.49 -1.93 -3.67
C ALA A 162 -7.62 -0.90 -3.71
N LEU A 163 -7.35 0.41 -3.60
CA LEU A 163 -8.41 1.40 -3.41
C LEU A 163 -8.42 2.52 -4.46
N ARG A 164 -7.28 3.14 -4.74
CA ARG A 164 -7.18 4.47 -5.38
C ARG A 164 -6.93 4.45 -6.88
N THR A 165 -6.71 3.28 -7.48
CA THR A 165 -6.35 3.19 -8.89
C THR A 165 -7.57 3.48 -9.76
N ASN A 166 -7.44 4.46 -10.67
CA ASN A 166 -8.49 4.77 -11.65
C ASN A 166 -8.75 3.54 -12.52
N ILE A 167 -10.01 3.14 -12.68
CA ILE A 167 -10.37 2.03 -13.58
C ILE A 167 -9.87 2.30 -15.01
N ALA A 168 -9.86 3.57 -15.42
CA ALA A 168 -9.35 3.97 -16.73
C ALA A 168 -7.82 3.89 -16.89
N ALA A 169 -7.08 3.66 -15.80
CA ALA A 169 -5.66 3.34 -15.87
C ALA A 169 -5.39 1.84 -16.05
N LEU A 170 -6.40 0.99 -15.85
CA LEU A 170 -6.28 -0.46 -15.96
C LEU A 170 -6.80 -0.97 -17.31
N LEU A 171 -7.96 -0.46 -17.73
CA LEU A 171 -8.69 -0.94 -18.91
C LEU A 171 -8.74 0.16 -19.98
N ASP A 172 -8.61 -0.22 -21.25
CA ASP A 172 -8.95 0.65 -22.39
C ASP A 172 -10.36 0.38 -22.92
N THR A 173 -10.82 -0.86 -22.71
CA THR A 173 -12.12 -1.37 -23.15
C THR A 173 -12.67 -2.35 -22.13
N VAL A 174 -13.99 -2.52 -22.13
CA VAL A 174 -14.69 -3.49 -21.29
C VAL A 174 -15.79 -4.17 -22.09
N ASP A 175 -15.98 -5.48 -21.90
CA ASP A 175 -17.10 -6.21 -22.48
C ASP A 175 -18.38 -5.89 -21.70
N VAL A 176 -19.37 -5.32 -22.41
CA VAL A 176 -20.72 -5.08 -21.92
C VAL A 176 -21.69 -5.68 -22.93
N ARG A 177 -22.55 -6.60 -22.48
CA ARG A 177 -23.55 -7.30 -23.32
C ARG A 177 -22.93 -8.16 -24.44
N GLY A 178 -21.73 -8.71 -24.23
CA GLY A 178 -21.04 -9.53 -25.22
C GLY A 178 -20.42 -8.69 -26.35
N ALA A 179 -20.24 -7.40 -26.13
CA ALA A 179 -19.63 -6.47 -27.07
C ALA A 179 -18.60 -5.61 -26.36
N SER A 180 -17.44 -5.43 -26.99
CA SER A 180 -16.39 -4.54 -26.49
C SER A 180 -16.85 -3.09 -26.58
N SER A 181 -16.86 -2.39 -25.45
CA SER A 181 -17.07 -0.95 -25.34
C SER A 181 -15.77 -0.25 -24.96
N ARG A 182 -15.52 0.93 -25.54
CA ARG A 182 -14.52 1.85 -24.97
C ARG A 182 -15.02 2.42 -23.66
N ILE A 183 -14.10 2.88 -22.83
CA ILE A 183 -14.41 3.54 -21.57
C ILE A 183 -14.02 5.02 -21.60
N SER A 184 -14.61 5.79 -20.69
CA SER A 184 -14.19 7.16 -20.40
C SER A 184 -12.85 7.20 -19.68
N SER A 185 -12.01 8.20 -19.98
CA SER A 185 -10.77 8.47 -19.25
C SER A 185 -10.98 9.24 -17.95
N GLU A 186 -12.19 9.77 -17.72
CA GLU A 186 -12.55 10.52 -16.50
C GLU A 186 -12.40 9.65 -15.24
N LEU A 187 -12.07 10.29 -14.12
CA LEU A 187 -12.01 9.63 -12.81
C LEU A 187 -13.43 9.41 -12.27
N PHE A 188 -14.17 8.47 -12.87
CA PHE A 188 -15.51 8.11 -12.41
C PHE A 188 -15.53 7.02 -11.35
N ALA A 189 -14.67 6.02 -11.50
CA ALA A 189 -14.59 4.88 -10.60
C ALA A 189 -13.13 4.49 -10.34
N ILE A 190 -12.89 3.89 -9.18
CA ILE A 190 -11.58 3.41 -8.75
C ILE A 190 -11.65 1.93 -8.34
N THR A 191 -10.50 1.30 -8.08
CA THR A 191 -10.43 -0.12 -7.69
C THR A 191 -11.22 -0.44 -6.43
N ALA A 192 -11.35 0.49 -5.48
CA ALA A 192 -12.23 0.32 -4.33
C ALA A 192 -13.70 0.09 -4.74
N ASP A 193 -14.19 0.75 -5.79
CA ASP A 193 -15.55 0.55 -6.28
C ASP A 193 -15.73 -0.87 -6.82
N ALA A 194 -14.79 -1.32 -7.65
CA ALA A 194 -14.81 -2.67 -8.21
C ALA A 194 -14.78 -3.74 -7.10
N TYR A 195 -13.89 -3.59 -6.13
CA TYR A 195 -13.73 -4.57 -5.06
C TYR A 195 -14.87 -4.54 -4.03
N LEU A 196 -15.49 -3.40 -3.79
CA LEU A 196 -16.70 -3.32 -2.98
C LEU A 196 -17.86 -4.03 -3.67
N ILE A 197 -18.03 -3.84 -4.99
CA ILE A 197 -19.05 -4.52 -5.79
C ILE A 197 -18.85 -6.03 -5.80
N LEU A 198 -17.61 -6.50 -5.84
CA LEU A 198 -17.25 -7.91 -5.80
C LEU A 198 -17.28 -8.52 -4.40
N GLY A 199 -17.47 -7.70 -3.35
CA GLY A 199 -17.45 -8.15 -1.95
C GLY A 199 -16.06 -8.57 -1.46
N LEU A 200 -14.99 -8.09 -2.11
CA LEU A 200 -13.60 -8.37 -1.73
C LEU A 200 -13.09 -7.40 -0.65
N ILE A 201 -13.73 -6.24 -0.53
CA ILE A 201 -13.51 -5.30 0.57
C ILE A 201 -14.86 -4.89 1.18
N SER A 202 -14.86 -4.48 2.45
CA SER A 202 -16.03 -3.91 3.10
C SER A 202 -16.13 -2.39 2.89
N GLU A 203 -17.29 -1.80 3.23
CA GLU A 203 -17.44 -0.34 3.22
C GLU A 203 -16.44 0.36 4.18
N ASN A 204 -16.05 -0.31 5.26
CA ASN A 204 -15.07 0.20 6.23
C ASN A 204 -13.63 0.17 5.67
N ASP A 205 -13.31 -0.79 4.79
CA ASP A 205 -12.00 -0.88 4.15
C ASP A 205 -11.83 0.18 3.04
N TYR A 206 -12.94 0.70 2.49
CA TYR A 206 -12.94 1.81 1.54
C TYR A 206 -12.63 3.13 2.27
N THR A 207 -11.38 3.34 2.68
CA THR A 207 -10.99 4.47 3.53
C THR A 207 -10.81 5.79 2.77
N CYS A 208 -10.37 5.76 1.51
CA CYS A 208 -10.13 6.97 0.73
C CYS A 208 -11.44 7.65 0.28
N ASP A 209 -11.32 8.87 -0.25
CA ASP A 209 -12.47 9.59 -0.81
C ASP A 209 -13.01 8.86 -2.06
N THR A 210 -14.32 8.96 -2.26
CA THR A 210 -14.97 8.48 -3.48
C THR A 210 -14.80 9.52 -4.60
N PRO A 211 -14.66 9.11 -5.88
CA PRO A 211 -14.46 10.04 -6.98
C PRO A 211 -15.52 11.13 -7.13
N ASP A 212 -16.77 10.83 -6.79
CA ASP A 212 -17.90 11.76 -6.88
C ASP A 212 -18.30 12.39 -5.55
N GLY A 213 -17.57 12.11 -4.46
CA GLY A 213 -17.89 12.58 -3.12
C GLY A 213 -19.16 11.97 -2.50
N ALA A 214 -19.78 10.98 -3.16
CA ALA A 214 -20.94 10.28 -2.65
C ALA A 214 -20.56 9.19 -1.65
N GLY A 215 -21.56 8.45 -1.17
CA GLY A 215 -21.39 7.36 -0.23
C GLY A 215 -20.49 6.22 -0.73
N LYS A 216 -20.09 5.37 0.23
CA LYS A 216 -19.26 4.17 0.04
C LYS A 216 -20.10 2.89 0.08
N THR A 217 -21.35 2.98 -0.35
CA THR A 217 -22.24 1.82 -0.44
C THR A 217 -22.00 1.08 -1.75
N VAL A 218 -22.37 -0.21 -1.80
CA VAL A 218 -22.33 -1.00 -3.04
C VAL A 218 -23.15 -0.31 -4.15
N LEU A 219 -24.29 0.31 -3.81
CA LEU A 219 -25.12 1.02 -4.78
C LEU A 219 -24.41 2.25 -5.37
N ASP A 220 -23.73 3.03 -4.53
CA ASP A 220 -22.98 4.20 -4.98
C ASP A 220 -21.76 3.80 -5.83
N ALA A 221 -21.07 2.72 -5.46
CA ALA A 221 -20.00 2.15 -6.28
C ALA A 221 -20.50 1.70 -7.65
N LYS A 222 -21.68 1.04 -7.71
CA LYS A 222 -22.30 0.64 -8.99
C LYS A 222 -22.62 1.85 -9.88
N ARG A 223 -23.12 2.96 -9.30
CA ARG A 223 -23.36 4.21 -10.03
C ARG A 223 -22.07 4.76 -10.63
N ARG A 224 -20.99 4.79 -9.85
CA ARG A 224 -19.67 5.23 -10.31
C ARG A 224 -19.13 4.34 -11.43
N LEU A 225 -19.21 3.02 -11.27
CA LEU A 225 -18.71 2.08 -12.26
C LEU A 225 -19.51 2.11 -13.58
N ALA A 226 -20.84 2.32 -13.53
CA ALA A 226 -21.65 2.49 -14.74
C ALA A 226 -21.21 3.71 -15.57
N ARG A 227 -20.80 4.81 -14.92
CA ARG A 227 -20.31 6.02 -15.61
C ARG A 227 -19.01 5.79 -16.39
N VAL A 228 -18.25 4.73 -16.10
CA VAL A 228 -17.04 4.37 -16.85
C VAL A 228 -17.36 4.10 -18.32
N VAL A 229 -18.54 3.60 -18.64
CA VAL A 229 -19.03 3.44 -20.03
C VAL A 229 -20.04 4.53 -20.41
N CYS A 230 -19.98 5.69 -19.76
CA CYS A 230 -20.87 6.83 -19.95
C CYS A 230 -22.36 6.49 -19.78
N ALA A 231 -22.69 5.53 -18.92
CA ALA A 231 -24.05 5.09 -18.65
C ALA A 231 -24.44 5.33 -17.19
N ASP A 232 -25.71 5.08 -16.87
CA ASP A 232 -26.23 5.02 -15.51
C ASP A 232 -26.91 3.67 -15.20
N LEU A 233 -27.53 3.57 -14.02
CA LEU A 233 -28.22 2.34 -13.57
C LEU A 233 -29.57 2.08 -14.28
N MET A 234 -30.08 3.03 -15.06
CA MET A 234 -31.24 2.82 -15.93
C MET A 234 -30.81 2.20 -17.26
N GLU A 235 -29.60 2.51 -17.70
CA GLU A 235 -29.02 2.03 -18.95
C GLU A 235 -28.18 0.76 -18.80
N THR A 236 -27.75 0.40 -17.59
CA THR A 236 -26.92 -0.79 -17.29
C THR A 236 -27.59 -1.73 -16.29
N ARG A 237 -27.44 -3.04 -16.52
CA ARG A 237 -27.93 -4.08 -15.61
C ARG A 237 -26.88 -4.41 -14.55
N ASP A 238 -27.33 -4.92 -13.40
CA ASP A 238 -26.45 -5.26 -12.28
C ASP A 238 -25.33 -6.23 -12.67
N GLU A 239 -25.68 -7.28 -13.41
CA GLU A 239 -24.74 -8.29 -13.92
C GLU A 239 -23.67 -7.70 -14.84
N GLU A 240 -24.02 -6.66 -15.61
CA GLU A 240 -23.09 -5.96 -16.50
C GLU A 240 -22.06 -5.18 -15.67
N ILE A 241 -22.52 -4.48 -14.63
CA ILE A 241 -21.64 -3.73 -13.72
C ILE A 241 -20.71 -4.67 -12.95
N VAL A 242 -21.25 -5.80 -12.45
CA VAL A 242 -20.43 -6.83 -11.79
C VAL A 242 -19.41 -7.42 -12.75
N SER A 243 -19.78 -7.66 -14.01
CA SER A 243 -18.85 -8.12 -15.06
C SER A 243 -17.72 -7.09 -15.30
N MET A 244 -18.06 -5.80 -15.39
CA MET A 244 -17.06 -4.73 -15.52
C MET A 244 -16.08 -4.72 -14.34
N ALA A 245 -16.58 -4.90 -13.11
CA ALA A 245 -15.74 -4.98 -11.91
C ALA A 245 -14.80 -6.19 -11.96
N ARG A 246 -15.27 -7.36 -12.41
CA ARG A 246 -14.43 -8.55 -12.60
C ARG A 246 -13.35 -8.32 -13.64
N GLN A 247 -13.68 -7.72 -14.78
CA GLN A 247 -12.70 -7.42 -15.82
C GLN A 247 -11.60 -6.48 -15.33
N ALA A 248 -11.94 -5.47 -14.52
CA ALA A 248 -10.95 -4.59 -13.90
C ALA A 248 -10.04 -5.35 -12.92
N MET A 249 -10.62 -6.21 -12.09
CA MET A 249 -9.85 -7.08 -11.18
C MET A 249 -8.92 -8.01 -11.95
N ASP A 250 -9.43 -8.73 -12.95
CA ASP A 250 -8.66 -9.71 -13.74
C ASP A 250 -7.48 -9.04 -14.43
N LYS A 251 -7.68 -7.83 -14.97
CA LYS A 251 -6.61 -7.03 -15.56
C LYS A 251 -5.56 -6.62 -14.53
N GLN A 252 -5.98 -6.12 -13.37
CA GLN A 252 -5.06 -5.73 -12.29
C GLN A 252 -4.25 -6.92 -11.77
N VAL A 253 -4.91 -8.07 -11.57
CA VAL A 253 -4.25 -9.33 -11.16
C VAL A 253 -3.25 -9.77 -12.22
N SER A 254 -3.59 -9.71 -13.50
CA SER A 254 -2.67 -10.06 -14.60
C SER A 254 -1.44 -9.16 -14.61
N ASP A 255 -1.61 -7.84 -14.48
CA ASP A 255 -0.48 -6.89 -14.49
C ASP A 255 0.47 -7.12 -13.31
N ILE A 256 -0.08 -7.38 -12.13
CA ILE A 256 0.70 -7.68 -10.92
C ILE A 256 1.38 -9.06 -11.07
N ALA A 257 0.70 -10.05 -11.64
CA ALA A 257 1.27 -11.37 -11.90
C ALA A 257 2.46 -11.30 -12.86
N ASP A 258 2.34 -10.52 -13.94
CA ASP A 258 3.42 -10.30 -14.90
C ASP A 258 4.64 -9.63 -14.24
N ALA A 259 4.40 -8.62 -13.41
CA ALA A 259 5.46 -7.93 -12.67
C ALA A 259 6.16 -8.86 -11.66
N ILE A 260 5.39 -9.64 -10.88
CA ILE A 260 5.93 -10.63 -9.95
C ILE A 260 6.74 -11.69 -10.70
N ASN A 261 6.24 -12.19 -11.84
CA ASN A 261 6.92 -13.21 -12.63
C ASN A 261 8.24 -12.71 -13.22
N ASP A 262 8.28 -11.46 -13.71
CA ASP A 262 9.52 -10.82 -14.18
C ASP A 262 10.58 -10.75 -13.07
N VAL A 263 10.20 -10.29 -11.88
CA VAL A 263 11.08 -10.26 -10.70
C VAL A 263 11.50 -11.68 -10.27
N ALA A 264 10.55 -12.63 -10.24
CA ALA A 264 10.79 -14.02 -9.88
C ALA A 264 11.84 -14.68 -10.79
N ARG A 265 11.69 -14.50 -12.11
CA ARG A 265 12.62 -15.06 -13.09
C ARG A 265 13.98 -14.41 -13.03
N ARG A 266 14.05 -13.08 -12.88
CA ARG A 266 15.31 -12.33 -12.78
C ARG A 266 16.14 -12.75 -11.56
N HIS A 267 15.48 -13.04 -10.45
CA HIS A 267 16.13 -13.39 -9.19
C HIS A 267 16.09 -14.88 -8.85
N GLU A 268 15.50 -15.72 -9.70
CA GLU A 268 15.32 -17.17 -9.50
C GLU A 268 14.61 -17.51 -8.17
N LEU A 269 13.58 -16.74 -7.85
CA LEU A 269 12.78 -16.89 -6.64
C LEU A 269 11.47 -17.62 -6.96
N LYS A 270 10.99 -18.44 -6.02
CA LYS A 270 9.78 -19.26 -6.19
C LYS A 270 8.67 -18.99 -5.18
N LYS A 271 8.95 -18.12 -4.21
CA LYS A 271 8.09 -17.85 -3.05
C LYS A 271 7.75 -16.37 -3.01
N VAL A 272 6.49 -16.07 -2.80
CA VAL A 272 5.94 -14.73 -2.60
C VAL A 272 5.45 -14.63 -1.16
N VAL A 273 5.77 -13.52 -0.50
CA VAL A 273 5.26 -13.17 0.84
C VAL A 273 4.46 -11.89 0.67
N ALA A 274 3.14 -11.94 0.88
CA ALA A 274 2.24 -10.83 0.60
C ALA A 274 1.70 -10.17 1.86
N CYS A 275 1.56 -8.84 1.84
CA CYS A 275 0.85 -8.07 2.85
C CYS A 275 0.04 -6.91 2.24
N GLY A 276 -0.58 -6.14 3.13
CA GLY A 276 -1.33 -4.94 2.78
C GLY A 276 -2.80 -5.23 2.50
N LEU A 277 -3.58 -4.16 2.29
CA LEU A 277 -5.01 -4.27 2.01
C LEU A 277 -5.30 -5.12 0.76
N GLY A 278 -4.37 -5.17 -0.19
CA GLY A 278 -4.50 -5.91 -1.44
C GLY A 278 -3.85 -7.29 -1.44
N GLU A 279 -3.56 -7.92 -0.30
CA GLU A 279 -2.93 -9.25 -0.27
C GLU A 279 -3.73 -10.30 -1.06
N PHE A 280 -5.05 -10.15 -1.17
CA PHE A 280 -5.91 -11.02 -2.00
C PHE A 280 -5.57 -10.92 -3.50
N ILE A 281 -5.18 -9.74 -3.98
CA ILE A 281 -4.77 -9.50 -5.37
C ILE A 281 -3.47 -10.25 -5.63
N VAL A 282 -2.51 -10.13 -4.72
CA VAL A 282 -1.22 -10.80 -4.80
C VAL A 282 -1.38 -12.32 -4.74
N LYS A 283 -2.28 -12.82 -3.88
CA LYS A 283 -2.60 -14.24 -3.82
C LYS A 283 -3.09 -14.76 -5.17
N MET A 284 -4.08 -14.08 -5.77
CA MET A 284 -4.60 -14.45 -7.09
C MET A 284 -3.50 -14.39 -8.16
N ALA A 285 -2.64 -13.37 -8.11
CA ALA A 285 -1.54 -13.20 -9.05
C ALA A 285 -0.52 -14.34 -8.93
N ALA A 286 -0.08 -14.68 -7.72
CA ALA A 286 0.87 -15.75 -7.44
C ALA A 286 0.31 -17.13 -7.82
N ASP A 287 -0.96 -17.40 -7.49
CA ASP A 287 -1.68 -18.62 -7.88
C ASP A 287 -1.71 -18.78 -9.41
N ALA A 288 -1.94 -17.68 -10.15
CA ALA A 288 -2.02 -17.70 -11.62
C ALA A 288 -0.69 -18.05 -12.31
N ILE A 289 0.44 -17.71 -11.70
CA ILE A 289 1.80 -18.00 -12.24
C ILE A 289 2.48 -19.18 -11.54
N GLY A 290 1.80 -19.87 -10.63
CA GLY A 290 2.29 -21.07 -9.96
C GLY A 290 3.44 -20.85 -8.97
N LEU A 291 3.51 -19.68 -8.33
CA LEU A 291 4.47 -19.42 -7.25
C LEU A 291 3.89 -19.81 -5.89
N GLU A 292 4.74 -20.26 -4.97
CA GLU A 292 4.37 -20.46 -3.57
C GLU A 292 3.98 -19.11 -2.96
N ILE A 293 2.86 -19.04 -2.24
CA ILE A 293 2.36 -17.81 -1.61
C ILE A 293 2.23 -18.00 -0.10
N ILE A 294 2.72 -17.03 0.65
CA ILE A 294 2.51 -16.89 2.10
C ILE A 294 1.86 -15.53 2.35
N LEU A 295 0.77 -15.51 3.11
CA LEU A 295 0.12 -14.27 3.51
C LEU A 295 0.61 -13.85 4.90
N ILE A 296 1.02 -12.60 5.04
CA ILE A 296 1.37 -12.01 6.35
C ILE A 296 0.17 -12.07 7.29
N SER A 297 -1.06 -11.94 6.78
CA SER A 297 -2.27 -12.07 7.60
C SER A 297 -2.45 -13.45 8.23
N GLU A 298 -2.00 -14.53 7.58
CA GLU A 298 -2.04 -15.88 8.14
C GLU A 298 -1.03 -16.07 9.28
N ARG A 299 0.07 -15.31 9.25
CA ARG A 299 1.16 -15.41 10.25
C ARG A 299 1.02 -14.44 11.43
N TYR A 300 0.64 -13.20 11.16
CA TYR A 300 0.58 -12.09 12.12
C TYR A 300 -0.85 -11.57 12.34
N GLY A 301 -1.82 -11.99 11.54
CA GLY A 301 -3.20 -11.50 11.60
C GLY A 301 -3.47 -10.36 10.61
N TRP A 302 -4.73 -10.27 10.18
CA TRP A 302 -5.19 -9.30 9.18
C TRP A 302 -4.89 -7.83 9.56
N GLU A 303 -5.11 -7.46 10.82
CA GLU A 303 -4.87 -6.09 11.27
C GLU A 303 -3.42 -5.68 11.09
N LEU A 304 -2.46 -6.55 11.43
CA LEU A 304 -1.03 -6.28 11.21
C LEU A 304 -0.65 -6.30 9.74
N SER A 305 -1.26 -7.16 8.91
CA SER A 305 -1.00 -7.18 7.45
C SER A 305 -1.30 -5.82 6.81
N LYS A 306 -2.39 -5.15 7.19
CA LYS A 306 -2.77 -3.82 6.67
C LYS A 306 -1.75 -2.71 6.99
N VAL A 307 -0.99 -2.88 8.07
CA VAL A 307 -0.04 -1.87 8.59
C VAL A 307 1.39 -2.39 8.67
N PHE A 308 1.72 -3.45 7.93
CA PHE A 308 2.92 -4.23 8.16
C PHE A 308 4.24 -3.43 8.19
N PRO A 309 4.47 -2.41 7.34
CA PRO A 309 5.65 -1.55 7.46
C PRO A 309 5.82 -0.89 8.84
N ALA A 310 4.73 -0.41 9.44
CA ALA A 310 4.75 0.18 10.78
C ALA A 310 5.09 -0.87 11.85
N TYR A 311 4.53 -2.09 11.73
CA TYR A 311 4.88 -3.17 12.62
C TYR A 311 6.35 -3.59 12.48
N ALA A 312 6.82 -3.73 11.24
CA ALA A 312 8.19 -4.13 10.94
C ALA A 312 9.22 -3.15 11.50
N VAL A 313 9.01 -1.84 11.36
CA VAL A 313 9.95 -0.85 11.91
C VAL A 313 9.93 -0.85 13.45
N ALA A 314 8.77 -1.09 14.09
CA ALA A 314 8.69 -1.26 15.54
C ALA A 314 9.47 -2.48 16.02
N ARG A 315 9.35 -3.60 15.31
CA ARG A 315 10.05 -4.87 15.59
C ARG A 315 11.57 -4.72 15.48
N LEU A 316 12.05 -4.11 14.39
CA LEU A 316 13.47 -3.87 14.21
C LEU A 316 14.05 -2.95 15.29
N LEU A 317 13.31 -1.92 15.69
CA LEU A 317 13.72 -1.01 16.76
C LEU A 317 13.77 -1.69 18.13
N GLU A 318 12.85 -2.63 18.40
CA GLU A 318 12.89 -3.47 19.61
C GLU A 318 14.16 -4.33 19.67
N GLU A 319 14.54 -4.91 18.53
CA GLU A 319 15.69 -5.81 18.42
C GLU A 319 17.03 -5.10 18.67
N MET A 320 17.13 -3.80 18.38
CA MET A 320 18.31 -2.98 18.73
C MET A 320 18.56 -2.83 20.23
N ARG A 321 17.60 -3.21 21.09
CA ARG A 321 17.78 -3.18 22.56
C ARG A 321 18.49 -4.42 23.09
N GLY A 322 18.49 -5.52 22.34
CA GLY A 322 19.14 -6.78 22.69
C GLY A 322 20.61 -6.79 22.30
#